data_AF-A0A0D1YJD0-F1
#
_entry.id   AF-A0A0D1YJD0-F1
#
_cell.length_a   1.000
_cell.length_b   1.000
_cell.length_c   1.000
_cell.angle_alpha   90.00
_cell.angle_beta   90.00
_cell.angle_gamma   90.00
#
_symmetry.space_group_name_H-M   'P 1'
#
loop_
_entity.id
_entity.type
_entity.pdbx_description
1 polymer ?
#
loop_
_entity_poly.entity_id
_entity_poly.type
_entity_poly.pdbx_seq_one_letter_code
_entity_poly.pdbx_strand_id
1 'polypeptide(L)'
;MFAQRSPTWKWVTIAALASVALLLLPHHLSWLSAPLGVRQHGEGRTDGSWVKAPAIMPWNYTSALVMARTKTADVRWVEEEKLEMDKYIYVADDPTAPLHVPANKGNEAMVYLTYIIDHYDSLRDFTVFVHAHRWSGHNNPFLGDDAVEMLRHLNAERIMRDGYMNLRCSSGPGCPSWVHPKEQSGDLLAPIILKEWDNLFPGEPVAEVLAQACCAQFAVTREQIQSVPLAKYQHWRNWLLETEVSDFFSGRVFEYLWQVLFLGENVFCPDPAVCFCDGFGVCFEGPEKLEEWHRLGDQQWTAGARMDMLKSLKADHENAPGEYLGRIDQWYEELQVESDRYGKQRENITVIARQRGQDPKVRAEAASSRNNASPNRRW
;
A
#
# COMPACT_ATOMS: atom_id res chain seq x y z
N MET A 1 38.12 -7.88 -53.71
CA MET A 1 38.37 -8.50 -52.39
C MET A 1 37.43 -7.86 -51.37
N PHE A 2 36.24 -8.43 -51.20
CA PHE A 2 35.40 -8.10 -50.04
C PHE A 2 35.85 -9.01 -48.90
N ALA A 3 36.48 -8.44 -47.87
CA ALA A 3 36.85 -9.17 -46.68
C ALA A 3 35.57 -9.73 -46.03
N GLN A 4 35.44 -11.06 -45.97
CA GLN A 4 34.45 -11.72 -45.13
C GLN A 4 34.71 -11.29 -43.69
N ARG A 5 33.86 -10.41 -43.16
CA ARG A 5 33.89 -10.03 -41.75
C ARG A 5 33.60 -11.28 -40.92
N SER A 6 34.45 -11.53 -39.93
CA SER A 6 34.34 -12.67 -39.03
C SER A 6 32.98 -12.68 -38.30
N PRO A 7 32.46 -13.87 -37.90
CA PRO A 7 31.22 -13.98 -37.12
C PRO A 7 31.24 -13.12 -35.84
N THR A 8 32.43 -12.86 -35.30
CA THR A 8 32.66 -12.03 -34.11
C THR A 8 32.23 -10.56 -34.29
N TRP A 9 32.32 -9.99 -35.50
CA TRP A 9 31.95 -8.57 -35.72
C TRP A 9 30.44 -8.31 -35.54
N LYS A 10 29.60 -9.31 -35.84
CA LYS A 10 28.14 -9.24 -35.59
C LYS A 10 27.84 -9.22 -34.09
N TRP A 11 28.58 -9.99 -33.29
CA TRP A 11 28.41 -10.02 -31.83
C TRP A 11 28.96 -8.76 -31.14
N VAL A 12 30.00 -8.14 -31.70
CA VAL A 12 30.49 -6.83 -31.24
C VAL A 12 29.48 -5.73 -31.51
N THR A 13 28.84 -5.72 -32.68
CA THR A 13 27.78 -4.74 -33.00
C THR A 13 26.49 -4.98 -32.21
N ILE A 14 26.06 -6.23 -32.01
CA ILE A 14 24.93 -6.57 -31.14
C ILE A 14 25.20 -6.15 -29.68
N ALA A 15 26.40 -6.40 -29.16
CA ALA A 15 26.77 -5.97 -27.82
C ALA A 15 26.75 -4.44 -27.69
N ALA A 16 27.29 -3.70 -28.67
CA ALA A 16 27.26 -2.25 -28.67
C ALA A 16 25.82 -1.70 -28.74
N LEU A 17 24.94 -2.32 -29.53
CA LEU A 17 23.52 -1.96 -29.60
C LEU A 17 22.76 -2.29 -28.31
N ALA A 18 23.07 -3.41 -27.65
CA ALA A 18 22.53 -3.75 -26.34
C ALA A 18 22.97 -2.73 -25.26
N SER A 19 24.24 -2.30 -25.27
CA SER A 19 24.73 -1.23 -24.39
C SER A 19 23.99 0.09 -24.62
N VAL A 20 23.71 0.44 -25.88
CA VAL A 20 22.93 1.65 -26.22
C VAL A 20 21.46 1.51 -25.80
N ALA A 21 20.84 0.34 -25.97
CA ALA A 21 19.48 0.07 -25.50
C ALA A 21 19.36 0.14 -23.96
N LEU A 22 20.37 -0.33 -23.23
CA LEU A 22 20.46 -0.22 -21.76
C LEU A 22 20.58 1.24 -21.30
N LEU A 23 21.24 2.11 -22.09
CA LEU A 23 21.43 3.53 -21.81
C LEU A 23 20.23 4.41 -22.19
N LEU A 24 19.40 4.01 -23.16
CA LEU A 24 18.34 4.83 -23.76
C LEU A 24 16.93 4.61 -23.18
N LEU A 25 16.76 3.79 -22.13
CA LEU A 25 15.46 3.65 -21.48
C LEU A 25 15.04 4.99 -20.82
N PRO A 26 13.91 5.60 -21.23
CA PRO A 26 13.47 6.87 -20.68
C PRO A 26 13.08 6.74 -19.20
N HIS A 27 13.41 7.75 -18.40
CA HIS A 27 13.03 7.89 -16.98
C HIS A 27 11.51 8.10 -16.72
N HIS A 28 10.63 7.83 -17.69
CA HIS A 28 9.25 8.35 -17.68
C HIS A 28 8.13 7.32 -17.89
N LEU A 29 8.38 6.03 -17.65
CA LEU A 29 7.32 5.00 -17.67
C LEU A 29 7.00 4.45 -16.27
N SER A 30 7.12 5.28 -15.23
CA SER A 30 6.94 4.85 -13.84
C SER A 30 5.50 4.86 -13.32
N TRP A 31 4.49 5.25 -14.10
CA TRP A 31 3.14 5.47 -13.55
C TRP A 31 1.93 4.88 -14.31
N LEU A 32 2.08 4.33 -15.52
CA LEU A 32 0.91 3.90 -16.32
C LEU A 32 0.76 2.39 -16.52
N SER A 33 1.61 1.58 -15.93
CA SER A 33 1.45 0.12 -15.93
C SER A 33 2.41 -0.53 -14.95
N ALA A 34 2.16 -0.34 -13.65
CA ALA A 34 2.57 -1.40 -12.73
C ALA A 34 1.55 -2.53 -12.94
N PRO A 35 1.91 -3.67 -13.57
CA PRO A 35 1.13 -4.86 -13.33
C PRO A 35 1.20 -5.09 -11.81
N LEU A 36 0.15 -5.68 -11.25
CA LEU A 36 0.18 -6.31 -9.93
C LEU A 36 1.13 -7.53 -9.98
N GLY A 37 2.39 -7.29 -10.35
CA GLY A 37 3.46 -8.25 -10.29
C GLY A 37 3.75 -8.45 -8.82
N VAL A 38 3.25 -9.55 -8.30
CA VAL A 38 3.69 -10.15 -7.05
C VAL A 38 5.21 -10.04 -7.04
N ARG A 39 5.77 -9.19 -6.16
CA ARG A 39 7.16 -9.35 -5.75
C ARG A 39 7.23 -10.78 -5.23
N GLN A 40 7.85 -11.69 -5.97
CA GLN A 40 8.29 -12.94 -5.38
C GLN A 40 9.36 -12.54 -4.36
N HIS A 41 8.92 -12.36 -3.13
CA HIS A 41 9.80 -12.19 -2.00
C HIS A 41 10.53 -13.53 -1.86
N GLY A 42 11.79 -13.56 -2.28
CA GLY A 42 12.67 -14.67 -1.99
C GLY A 42 12.67 -14.94 -0.49
N GLU A 43 12.48 -16.21 -0.13
CA GLU A 43 12.77 -16.75 1.19
C GLU A 43 14.23 -16.44 1.54
N GLY A 44 14.48 -15.28 2.14
CA GLY A 44 15.85 -14.82 2.33
C GLY A 44 16.02 -13.40 2.86
N ARG A 45 14.99 -12.78 3.46
CA ARG A 45 15.22 -11.57 4.24
C ARG A 45 15.74 -12.01 5.61
N THR A 46 17.06 -11.96 5.73
CA THR A 46 17.77 -12.10 7.01
C THR A 46 17.13 -11.20 8.06
N ASP A 47 17.04 -11.72 9.28
CA ASP A 47 16.73 -11.04 10.54
C ASP A 47 17.63 -9.80 10.73
N GLY A 48 17.31 -8.74 9.98
CA GLY A 48 17.99 -7.46 10.01
C GLY A 48 17.45 -6.73 11.22
N SER A 49 18.31 -6.56 12.23
CA SER A 49 18.07 -5.89 13.51
C SER A 49 16.90 -4.89 13.46
N TRP A 50 15.69 -5.39 13.69
CA TRP A 50 14.53 -4.55 13.84
C TRP A 50 14.82 -3.70 15.07
N VAL A 51 14.90 -2.38 14.87
CA VAL A 51 14.81 -1.45 15.98
C VAL A 51 13.50 -1.84 16.67
N LYS A 52 13.60 -2.37 17.90
CA LYS A 52 12.42 -2.87 18.62
C LYS A 52 11.36 -1.78 18.53
N ALA A 53 10.14 -2.19 18.17
CA ALA A 53 8.98 -1.32 18.27
C ALA A 53 9.08 -0.54 19.60
N PRO A 54 8.79 0.77 19.61
CA PRO A 54 8.79 1.54 20.85
C PRO A 54 8.09 0.69 21.90
N ALA A 55 8.75 0.46 23.04
CA ALA A 55 8.27 -0.48 24.07
C ALA A 55 6.77 -0.30 24.16
N ILE A 56 6.01 -1.34 23.77
CA ILE A 56 4.56 -1.26 23.61
C ILE A 56 4.07 -0.68 24.92
N MET A 57 3.72 0.61 24.91
CA MET A 57 2.91 1.15 25.97
C MET A 57 1.60 0.42 25.70
N PRO A 58 1.18 -0.52 26.57
CA PRO A 58 -0.08 -1.21 26.33
C PRO A 58 -1.11 -0.13 26.08
N TRP A 59 -1.82 -0.27 24.96
CA TRP A 59 -2.86 0.69 24.64
C TRP A 59 -3.77 0.78 25.86
N ASN A 60 -4.04 1.99 26.35
CA ASN A 60 -5.09 2.18 27.35
C ASN A 60 -6.50 2.03 26.71
N TYR A 61 -6.56 1.46 25.51
CA TYR A 61 -7.70 1.36 24.64
C TYR A 61 -7.89 -0.10 24.23
N THR A 62 -9.13 -0.56 24.31
CA THR A 62 -9.53 -1.82 23.69
C THR A 62 -9.48 -1.67 22.17
N SER A 63 -9.05 -2.72 21.48
CA SER A 63 -8.93 -2.68 20.02
C SER A 63 -9.40 -3.96 19.36
N ALA A 64 -9.91 -3.83 18.14
CA ALA A 64 -10.32 -4.95 17.29
C ALA A 64 -9.50 -4.96 16.00
N LEU A 65 -9.11 -6.15 15.54
CA LEU A 65 -8.50 -6.41 14.25
C LEU A 65 -9.51 -7.14 13.36
N VAL A 66 -9.92 -6.52 12.27
CA VAL A 66 -10.90 -7.05 11.33
C VAL A 66 -10.22 -7.37 10.01
N MET A 67 -10.48 -8.58 9.50
CA MET A 67 -9.83 -9.08 8.30
C MET A 67 -10.79 -9.93 7.48
N ALA A 68 -10.77 -9.69 6.16
CA ALA A 68 -11.41 -10.57 5.18
C ALA A 68 -10.41 -11.62 4.70
N ARG A 69 -10.83 -12.89 4.66
CA ARG A 69 -10.06 -13.97 4.02
C ARG A 69 -10.96 -14.90 3.22
N THR A 70 -10.35 -15.66 2.31
CA THR A 70 -10.99 -16.86 1.73
C THR A 70 -10.64 -18.10 2.54
N LYS A 71 -11.31 -19.23 2.25
CA LYS A 71 -10.98 -20.55 2.82
C LYS A 71 -9.51 -20.92 2.64
N THR A 72 -8.94 -20.57 1.49
CA THR A 72 -7.57 -20.95 1.09
C THR A 72 -6.50 -19.95 1.53
N ALA A 73 -6.88 -18.75 1.97
CA ALA A 73 -5.92 -17.75 2.42
C ALA A 73 -5.30 -18.14 3.77
N ASP A 74 -3.96 -18.09 3.84
CA ASP A 74 -3.21 -18.39 5.06
C ASP A 74 -3.11 -17.16 5.97
N VAL A 75 -3.73 -17.25 7.14
CA VAL A 75 -3.74 -16.21 8.17
C VAL A 75 -3.25 -16.73 9.52
N ARG A 76 -2.54 -17.87 9.55
CA ARG A 76 -2.02 -18.46 10.82
C ARG A 76 -1.15 -17.49 11.61
N TRP A 77 -0.45 -16.60 10.90
CA TRP A 77 0.36 -15.54 11.49
C TRP A 77 -0.40 -14.65 12.48
N VAL A 78 -1.72 -14.45 12.29
CA VAL A 78 -2.51 -13.61 13.19
C VAL A 78 -2.60 -14.21 14.60
N GLU A 79 -2.63 -15.54 14.71
CA GLU A 79 -2.61 -16.24 16.00
C GLU A 79 -1.20 -16.37 16.58
N GLU A 80 -0.21 -16.62 15.74
CA GLU A 80 1.18 -16.85 16.15
C GLU A 80 1.86 -15.60 16.74
N GLU A 81 1.52 -14.41 16.23
CA GLU A 81 2.24 -13.17 16.54
C GLU A 81 1.76 -12.45 17.82
N LYS A 82 0.75 -13.02 18.52
CA LYS A 82 0.23 -12.57 19.82
C LYS A 82 -0.08 -11.07 19.89
N LEU A 83 -0.71 -10.53 18.85
CA LEU A 83 -1.19 -9.15 18.86
C LEU A 83 -2.26 -8.96 19.94
N GLU A 84 -2.13 -7.91 20.75
CA GLU A 84 -3.07 -7.52 21.82
C GLU A 84 -4.32 -6.82 21.24
N MET A 85 -5.02 -7.50 20.34
CA MET A 85 -6.24 -7.04 19.70
C MET A 85 -7.26 -8.18 19.66
N ASP A 86 -8.55 -7.86 19.78
CA ASP A 86 -9.60 -8.86 19.54
C ASP A 86 -9.73 -9.14 18.05
N LYS A 87 -9.71 -10.41 17.67
CA LYS A 87 -9.57 -10.82 16.27
C LYS A 87 -10.92 -11.20 15.68
N TYR A 88 -11.28 -10.53 14.59
CA TYR A 88 -12.50 -10.78 13.82
C TYR A 88 -12.11 -11.13 12.38
N ILE A 89 -11.82 -12.40 12.16
CA ILE A 89 -11.36 -12.93 10.86
C ILE A 89 -12.54 -13.59 10.14
N TYR A 90 -13.13 -12.88 9.18
CA TYR A 90 -14.28 -13.36 8.41
C TYR A 90 -13.85 -14.22 7.22
N VAL A 91 -14.57 -15.31 6.97
CA VAL A 91 -14.37 -16.17 5.80
C VAL A 91 -15.42 -15.81 4.75
N ALA A 92 -15.00 -15.06 3.73
CA ALA A 92 -15.91 -14.46 2.76
C ALA A 92 -16.64 -15.49 1.88
N ASP A 93 -15.98 -16.60 1.57
CA ASP A 93 -16.45 -17.69 0.70
C ASP A 93 -16.92 -18.94 1.48
N ASP A 94 -17.30 -18.76 2.76
CA ASP A 94 -17.86 -19.83 3.60
C ASP A 94 -19.11 -19.40 4.38
N PRO A 95 -20.33 -19.71 3.91
CA PRO A 95 -21.55 -19.37 4.65
C PRO A 95 -21.72 -20.18 5.95
N THR A 96 -20.86 -21.18 6.20
CA THR A 96 -20.90 -22.00 7.42
C THR A 96 -19.85 -21.60 8.47
N ALA A 97 -18.95 -20.66 8.14
CA ALA A 97 -17.95 -20.19 9.08
C ALA A 97 -18.61 -19.41 10.24
N PRO A 98 -18.07 -19.46 11.47
CA PRO A 98 -18.61 -18.68 12.59
C PRO A 98 -18.70 -17.18 12.32
N LEU A 99 -17.67 -16.63 11.66
CA LEU A 99 -17.67 -15.27 11.11
C LEU A 99 -17.74 -15.38 9.59
N HIS A 100 -18.93 -15.14 9.03
CA HIS A 100 -19.22 -15.18 7.61
C HIS A 100 -19.95 -13.90 7.18
N VAL A 101 -20.06 -13.69 5.88
CA VAL A 101 -20.79 -12.57 5.28
C VAL A 101 -22.08 -13.07 4.63
N PRO A 102 -23.09 -12.19 4.43
CA PRO A 102 -24.34 -12.58 3.77
C PRO A 102 -24.14 -13.03 2.31
N ALA A 103 -23.11 -12.51 1.62
CA ALA A 103 -22.70 -12.96 0.30
C ALA A 103 -21.23 -12.60 0.04
N ASN A 104 -20.52 -13.42 -0.74
CA ASN A 104 -19.17 -13.10 -1.20
C ASN A 104 -19.21 -12.09 -2.35
N LYS A 105 -19.39 -10.80 -2.03
CA LYS A 105 -19.61 -9.71 -2.98
C LYS A 105 -18.86 -8.46 -2.55
N GLY A 106 -18.18 -7.77 -3.47
CA GLY A 106 -17.50 -6.49 -3.16
C GLY A 106 -16.28 -6.61 -2.25
N ASN A 107 -15.60 -7.76 -2.26
CA ASN A 107 -14.34 -8.02 -1.54
C ASN A 107 -14.44 -7.69 -0.03
N GLU A 108 -13.41 -7.05 0.53
CA GLU A 108 -13.33 -6.70 1.95
C GLU A 108 -14.41 -5.73 2.42
N ALA A 109 -15.02 -4.95 1.52
CA ALA A 109 -16.05 -4.00 1.88
C ALA A 109 -17.27 -4.67 2.53
N MET A 110 -17.66 -5.85 2.04
CA MET A 110 -18.75 -6.62 2.65
C MET A 110 -18.41 -7.09 4.06
N VAL A 111 -17.18 -7.55 4.28
CA VAL A 111 -16.71 -7.96 5.61
C VAL A 111 -16.69 -6.77 6.56
N TYR A 112 -16.15 -5.64 6.13
CA TYR A 112 -16.01 -4.46 6.99
C TYR A 112 -17.38 -3.89 7.37
N LEU A 113 -18.30 -3.77 6.41
CA LEU A 113 -19.67 -3.34 6.68
C LEU A 113 -20.42 -4.34 7.56
N THR A 114 -20.24 -5.65 7.35
CA THR A 114 -20.87 -6.68 8.18
C THR A 114 -20.38 -6.60 9.63
N TYR A 115 -19.07 -6.49 9.86
CA TYR A 115 -18.52 -6.29 11.20
C TYR A 115 -19.09 -5.02 11.87
N ILE A 116 -19.11 -3.89 11.16
CA ILE A 116 -19.64 -2.64 11.72
C ILE A 116 -21.10 -2.80 12.12
N ILE A 117 -21.92 -3.44 11.28
CA ILE A 117 -23.35 -3.65 11.54
C ILE A 117 -23.56 -4.59 12.74
N ASP A 118 -22.85 -5.72 12.77
CA ASP A 118 -23.07 -6.78 13.76
C ASP A 118 -22.54 -6.38 15.15
N HIS A 119 -21.58 -5.46 15.21
CA HIS A 119 -20.94 -5.03 16.44
C HIS A 119 -21.19 -3.55 16.79
N TYR A 120 -22.09 -2.85 16.09
CA TYR A 120 -22.27 -1.40 16.18
C TYR A 120 -22.37 -0.86 17.61
N ASP A 121 -23.13 -1.55 18.48
CA ASP A 121 -23.35 -1.16 19.89
C ASP A 121 -22.26 -1.70 20.85
N SER A 122 -21.37 -2.57 20.37
CA SER A 122 -20.35 -3.27 21.16
C SER A 122 -18.92 -3.09 20.63
N LEU A 123 -18.69 -2.09 19.78
CA LEU A 123 -17.37 -1.80 19.20
C LEU A 123 -16.30 -1.62 20.27
N ARG A 124 -15.06 -1.99 19.96
CA ARG A 124 -13.87 -1.61 20.77
C ARG A 124 -13.53 -0.13 20.55
N ASP A 125 -12.68 0.44 21.39
CA ASP A 125 -12.39 1.89 21.34
C ASP A 125 -11.88 2.32 19.96
N PHE A 126 -11.11 1.45 19.29
CA PHE A 126 -10.90 1.55 17.85
C PHE A 126 -10.87 0.18 17.17
N THR A 127 -11.15 0.18 15.87
CA THR A 127 -11.08 -1.00 15.01
C THR A 127 -10.05 -0.76 13.91
N VAL A 128 -9.21 -1.76 13.64
CA VAL A 128 -8.21 -1.78 12.57
C VAL A 128 -8.65 -2.78 11.51
N PHE A 129 -8.88 -2.30 10.30
CA PHE A 129 -9.25 -3.09 9.13
C PHE A 129 -8.01 -3.32 8.26
N VAL A 130 -7.67 -4.59 8.01
CA VAL A 130 -6.47 -4.97 7.24
C VAL A 130 -6.75 -6.12 6.28
N HIS A 131 -5.89 -6.25 5.27
CA HIS A 131 -5.86 -7.39 4.39
C HIS A 131 -5.19 -8.61 5.03
N ALA A 132 -5.50 -9.80 4.51
CA ALA A 132 -4.97 -11.07 5.02
C ALA A 132 -3.47 -11.30 4.78
N HIS A 133 -2.88 -10.63 3.80
CA HIS A 133 -1.49 -10.84 3.39
C HIS A 133 -0.53 -10.21 4.40
N ARG A 134 0.26 -11.05 5.09
CA ARG A 134 1.31 -10.55 6.00
C ARG A 134 2.36 -9.73 5.25
N TRP A 135 2.91 -10.25 4.16
CA TRP A 135 3.91 -9.55 3.35
C TRP A 135 3.30 -9.11 2.03
N SER A 136 3.21 -7.80 1.81
CA SER A 136 2.62 -7.25 0.60
C SER A 136 2.96 -5.79 0.39
N GLY A 137 3.06 -5.35 -0.86
CA GLY A 137 3.34 -3.96 -1.23
C GLY A 137 2.23 -2.95 -0.90
N HIS A 138 1.12 -3.40 -0.31
CA HIS A 138 0.14 -2.50 0.31
C HIS A 138 0.40 -2.20 1.79
N ASN A 139 1.41 -2.83 2.39
CA ASN A 139 1.86 -2.56 3.75
C ASN A 139 2.98 -1.50 3.75
N ASN A 140 3.38 -1.07 4.95
CA ASN A 140 4.39 -0.03 5.10
C ASN A 140 5.79 -0.53 4.66
N PRO A 141 6.40 0.07 3.61
CA PRO A 141 7.69 -0.41 3.10
C PRO A 141 8.85 -0.10 4.07
N PHE A 142 8.68 0.90 4.94
CA PHE A 142 9.63 1.20 6.02
C PHE A 142 9.48 0.26 7.20
N LEU A 143 8.52 -0.67 7.18
CA LEU A 143 8.38 -1.77 8.13
C LEU A 143 8.47 -3.12 7.40
N GLY A 144 9.25 -3.14 6.31
CA GLY A 144 9.58 -4.34 5.54
C GLY A 144 8.41 -4.97 4.81
N ASP A 145 7.37 -4.19 4.51
CA ASP A 145 6.14 -4.67 3.89
C ASP A 145 5.38 -5.71 4.76
N ASP A 146 5.69 -5.78 6.07
CA ASP A 146 5.12 -6.74 7.03
C ASP A 146 3.95 -6.12 7.82
N ALA A 147 2.76 -6.72 7.71
CA ALA A 147 1.55 -6.33 8.42
C ALA A 147 1.71 -6.42 9.95
N VAL A 148 2.48 -7.39 10.45
CA VAL A 148 2.73 -7.55 11.89
C VAL A 148 3.49 -6.35 12.42
N GLU A 149 4.55 -5.94 11.73
CA GLU A 149 5.33 -4.78 12.13
C GLU A 149 4.54 -3.50 11.98
N MET A 150 3.72 -3.37 10.94
CA MET A 150 2.77 -2.27 10.77
C MET A 150 1.80 -2.15 11.96
N LEU A 151 1.22 -3.27 12.42
CA LEU A 151 0.29 -3.30 13.55
C LEU A 151 0.98 -3.04 14.89
N ARG A 152 2.22 -3.53 15.09
CA ARG A 152 3.02 -3.29 16.30
C ARG A 152 3.45 -1.83 16.46
N HIS A 153 3.69 -1.14 15.34
CA HIS A 153 4.14 0.25 15.34
C HIS A 153 3.02 1.27 15.20
N LEU A 154 1.79 0.82 14.93
CA LEU A 154 0.61 1.67 14.78
C LEU A 154 0.44 2.58 16.00
N ASN A 155 0.04 3.84 15.81
CA ASN A 155 -0.15 4.79 16.91
C ASN A 155 -1.63 4.96 17.28
N ALA A 156 -2.11 4.31 18.34
CA ALA A 156 -3.49 4.51 18.77
C ALA A 156 -3.76 5.92 19.29
N GLU A 157 -2.79 6.65 19.87
CA GLU A 157 -3.02 8.05 20.26
C GLU A 157 -3.40 8.90 19.04
N ARG A 158 -2.78 8.63 17.89
CA ARG A 158 -3.16 9.28 16.63
C ARG A 158 -4.56 8.87 16.19
N ILE A 159 -4.89 7.58 16.25
CA ILE A 159 -6.21 7.06 15.85
C ILE A 159 -7.30 7.70 16.72
N MET A 160 -7.13 7.66 18.04
CA MET A 160 -8.06 8.24 19.01
C MET A 160 -8.22 9.76 18.83
N ARG A 161 -7.11 10.47 18.57
CA ARG A 161 -7.13 11.92 18.33
C ARG A 161 -7.79 12.30 17.00
N ASP A 162 -7.56 11.52 15.95
CA ASP A 162 -7.96 11.88 14.58
C ASP A 162 -9.29 11.24 14.14
N GLY A 163 -9.80 10.22 14.84
CA GLY A 163 -11.02 9.49 14.52
C GLY A 163 -10.87 8.48 13.38
N TYR A 164 -10.00 8.77 12.40
CA TYR A 164 -9.72 7.91 11.25
C TYR A 164 -8.25 8.04 10.80
N MET A 165 -7.64 6.92 10.44
CA MET A 165 -6.30 6.86 9.88
C MET A 165 -6.22 5.78 8.80
N ASN A 166 -5.92 6.16 7.56
CA ASN A 166 -5.49 5.22 6.52
C ASN A 166 -4.11 4.65 6.89
N LEU A 167 -3.94 3.33 6.80
CA LEU A 167 -2.69 2.65 7.15
C LEU A 167 -1.63 2.77 6.04
N ARG A 168 -2.03 3.11 4.81
CA ARG A 168 -1.12 3.46 3.73
C ARG A 168 -0.81 4.95 3.79
N CYS A 169 0.48 5.27 3.93
CA CYS A 169 0.97 6.65 3.94
C CYS A 169 1.56 7.10 2.60
N SER A 170 1.84 6.19 1.67
CA SER A 170 2.36 6.54 0.35
C SER A 170 1.28 7.19 -0.51
N SER A 171 1.62 8.31 -1.18
CA SER A 171 0.66 9.08 -2.00
C SER A 171 0.10 8.28 -3.18
N GLY A 172 0.89 7.40 -3.78
CA GLY A 172 0.46 6.60 -4.93
C GLY A 172 0.09 5.15 -4.54
N PRO A 173 -0.95 4.55 -5.12
CA PRO A 173 -2.04 5.19 -5.87
C PRO A 173 -3.05 5.88 -4.93
N GLY A 174 -3.78 6.88 -5.45
CA GLY A 174 -4.94 7.47 -4.78
C GLY A 174 -4.84 8.92 -4.30
N CYS A 175 -3.63 9.48 -4.17
CA CYS A 175 -3.39 10.89 -3.80
C CYS A 175 -2.44 11.58 -4.79
N PRO A 176 -2.51 12.93 -4.92
CA PRO A 176 -3.46 13.85 -4.25
C PRO A 176 -4.82 13.96 -4.97
N SER A 177 -4.92 13.41 -6.17
CA SER A 177 -6.09 13.47 -7.06
C SER A 177 -6.20 12.11 -7.73
N TRP A 178 -7.37 11.46 -7.66
CA TRP A 178 -7.51 10.09 -8.16
C TRP A 178 -8.73 9.89 -9.04
N VAL A 179 -9.94 9.79 -8.46
CA VAL A 179 -11.16 9.63 -9.26
C VAL A 179 -11.81 10.98 -9.49
N HIS A 180 -12.13 11.29 -10.74
CA HIS A 180 -12.85 12.49 -11.15
C HIS A 180 -14.21 12.09 -11.75
N PRO A 181 -15.27 11.87 -10.94
CA PRO A 181 -16.52 11.28 -11.42
C PRO A 181 -17.20 12.07 -12.55
N LYS A 182 -17.05 13.40 -12.56
CA LYS A 182 -17.70 14.29 -13.54
C LYS A 182 -16.87 14.50 -14.81
N GLU A 183 -15.61 14.08 -14.82
CA GLU A 183 -14.72 14.29 -15.95
C GLU A 183 -14.69 13.05 -16.85
N GLN A 184 -14.66 13.26 -18.16
CA GLN A 184 -14.37 12.17 -19.11
C GLN A 184 -12.89 11.82 -19.03
N SER A 185 -12.56 10.97 -18.06
CA SER A 185 -11.23 10.40 -17.87
C SER A 185 -11.19 8.96 -18.41
N GLY A 186 -9.99 8.43 -18.63
CA GLY A 186 -9.77 7.00 -18.91
C GLY A 186 -9.91 6.11 -17.66
N ASP A 187 -10.34 6.67 -16.52
CA ASP A 187 -10.55 5.92 -15.29
C ASP A 187 -11.87 5.13 -15.38
N LEU A 188 -11.77 3.82 -15.22
CA LEU A 188 -12.91 2.91 -15.24
C LEU A 188 -13.82 3.06 -14.02
N LEU A 189 -13.31 3.63 -12.91
CA LEU A 189 -14.08 3.81 -11.68
C LEU A 189 -14.95 5.07 -11.71
N ALA A 190 -14.49 6.15 -12.35
CA ALA A 190 -15.22 7.41 -12.47
C ALA A 190 -16.66 7.26 -12.98
N PRO A 191 -16.95 6.59 -14.11
CA PRO A 191 -18.32 6.43 -14.61
C PRO A 191 -19.20 5.58 -13.67
N ILE A 192 -18.61 4.63 -12.94
CA ILE A 192 -19.32 3.82 -11.96
C ILE A 192 -19.74 4.68 -10.76
N ILE A 193 -18.81 5.45 -10.21
CA ILE A 193 -19.10 6.36 -9.09
C ILE A 193 -20.14 7.40 -9.51
N LEU A 194 -20.02 7.99 -10.70
CA LEU A 194 -21.02 8.95 -11.19
C LEU A 194 -22.42 8.34 -11.28
N LYS A 195 -22.54 7.11 -11.81
CA LYS A 195 -23.82 6.41 -11.95
C LYS A 195 -24.43 6.01 -10.61
N GLU A 196 -23.60 5.53 -9.68
CA GLU A 196 -24.05 4.93 -8.43
C GLU A 196 -24.09 5.92 -7.26
N TRP A 197 -23.69 7.19 -7.47
CA TRP A 197 -23.59 8.19 -6.40
C TRP A 197 -24.91 8.41 -5.67
N ASP A 198 -26.02 8.61 -6.39
CA ASP A 198 -27.32 8.84 -5.75
C ASP A 198 -27.84 7.59 -5.03
N ASN A 199 -27.45 6.39 -5.49
CA ASN A 199 -27.73 5.15 -4.75
C ASN A 199 -26.91 5.07 -3.46
N LEU A 200 -25.67 5.56 -3.43
CA LEU A 200 -24.78 5.49 -2.27
C LEU A 200 -25.01 6.64 -1.27
N PHE A 201 -25.31 7.83 -1.78
CA PHE A 201 -25.47 9.08 -1.05
C PHE A 201 -26.70 9.86 -1.58
N PRO A 202 -27.93 9.38 -1.31
CA PRO A 202 -29.13 9.99 -1.86
C PRO A 202 -29.24 11.48 -1.54
N GLY A 203 -29.39 12.30 -2.59
CA GLY A 203 -29.53 13.75 -2.46
C GLY A 203 -28.25 14.54 -2.19
N GLU A 204 -27.09 13.89 -2.08
CA GLU A 204 -25.80 14.57 -1.93
C GLU A 204 -25.19 14.91 -3.31
N PRO A 205 -24.54 16.06 -3.47
CA PRO A 205 -23.87 16.39 -4.73
C PRO A 205 -22.72 15.42 -5.00
N VAL A 206 -22.60 14.97 -6.25
CA VAL A 206 -21.47 14.14 -6.69
C VAL A 206 -20.15 14.87 -6.43
N ALA A 207 -19.19 14.19 -5.82
CA ALA A 207 -17.86 14.72 -5.59
C ALA A 207 -17.17 15.13 -6.90
N GLU A 208 -16.46 16.26 -6.89
CA GLU A 208 -15.60 16.67 -8.02
C GLU A 208 -14.41 15.74 -8.17
N VAL A 209 -13.78 15.39 -7.04
CA VAL A 209 -12.65 14.48 -6.96
C VAL A 209 -12.78 13.62 -5.70
N LEU A 210 -12.44 12.34 -5.80
CA LEU A 210 -12.22 11.45 -4.67
C LEU A 210 -10.74 11.09 -4.61
N ALA A 211 -10.12 11.28 -3.45
CA ALA A 211 -8.70 10.96 -3.26
C ALA A 211 -8.42 10.54 -1.82
N GLN A 212 -7.77 9.38 -1.69
CA GLN A 212 -7.06 8.94 -0.48
C GLN A 212 -6.05 7.86 -0.90
N ALA A 213 -5.06 7.58 -0.07
CA ALA A 213 -4.17 6.45 -0.34
C ALA A 213 -4.97 5.14 -0.47
N CYS A 214 -4.59 4.30 -1.44
CA CYS A 214 -5.32 3.08 -1.79
C CYS A 214 -5.48 2.06 -0.66
N CYS A 215 -6.13 0.97 -1.06
CA CYS A 215 -5.95 -0.37 -0.50
C CYS A 215 -6.74 -0.66 0.77
N ALA A 216 -7.77 0.13 1.11
CA ALA A 216 -8.79 -0.23 2.10
C ALA A 216 -8.24 -0.81 3.43
N GLN A 217 -7.08 -0.32 3.89
CA GLN A 217 -6.54 -0.63 5.21
C GLN A 217 -6.57 0.65 6.04
N PHE A 218 -7.34 0.66 7.12
CA PHE A 218 -7.53 1.85 7.94
C PHE A 218 -7.85 1.47 9.38
N ALA A 219 -7.63 2.41 10.28
CA ALA A 219 -8.10 2.35 11.65
C ALA A 219 -9.10 3.47 11.90
N VAL A 220 -10.13 3.19 12.68
CA VAL A 220 -11.22 4.12 12.96
C VAL A 220 -11.74 3.91 14.39
N THR A 221 -12.07 5.00 15.08
CA THR A 221 -12.56 4.93 16.46
C THR A 221 -14.01 4.49 16.53
N ARG A 222 -14.43 3.98 17.70
CA ARG A 222 -15.84 3.71 18.01
C ARG A 222 -16.69 4.94 17.73
N GLU A 223 -16.27 6.08 18.25
CA GLU A 223 -17.01 7.34 18.17
C GLU A 223 -17.18 7.76 16.71
N GLN A 224 -16.14 7.57 15.88
CA GLN A 224 -16.21 7.92 14.47
C GLN A 224 -17.15 6.97 13.68
N ILE A 225 -17.14 5.66 13.96
CA ILE A 225 -18.12 4.72 13.39
C ILE A 225 -19.54 5.09 13.84
N GLN A 226 -19.74 5.35 15.13
CA GLN A 226 -21.06 5.64 15.69
C GLN A 226 -21.59 7.03 15.33
N SER A 227 -20.74 7.95 14.88
CA SER A 227 -21.18 9.24 14.31
C SER A 227 -22.04 9.06 13.05
N VAL A 228 -21.89 7.92 12.36
CA VAL A 228 -22.70 7.54 11.21
C VAL A 228 -23.81 6.60 11.67
N PRO A 229 -25.10 6.90 11.41
CA PRO A 229 -26.19 6.04 11.85
C PRO A 229 -26.09 4.62 11.28
N LEU A 230 -26.40 3.60 12.10
CA LEU A 230 -26.42 2.18 11.70
C LEU A 230 -27.16 1.93 10.36
N ALA A 231 -28.27 2.63 10.13
CA ALA A 231 -29.06 2.51 8.91
C ALA A 231 -28.27 2.85 7.63
N LYS A 232 -27.27 3.75 7.70
CA LYS A 232 -26.40 4.05 6.55
C LYS A 232 -25.46 2.89 6.23
N TYR A 233 -24.90 2.22 7.24
CA TYR A 233 -24.09 1.01 7.02
C TYR A 233 -24.91 -0.11 6.40
N GLN A 234 -26.15 -0.30 6.88
CA GLN A 234 -27.09 -1.27 6.30
C GLN A 234 -27.42 -0.92 4.85
N HIS A 235 -27.67 0.36 4.55
CA HIS A 235 -27.90 0.86 3.20
C HIS A 235 -26.73 0.57 2.25
N TRP A 236 -25.50 0.89 2.66
CA TRP A 236 -24.30 0.60 1.88
C TRP A 236 -24.04 -0.90 1.68
N ARG A 237 -24.31 -1.73 2.70
CA ARG A 237 -24.22 -3.20 2.55
C ARG A 237 -25.29 -3.73 1.60
N ASN A 238 -26.51 -3.21 1.67
CA ASN A 238 -27.58 -3.60 0.76
C ASN A 238 -27.26 -3.19 -0.69
N TRP A 239 -26.70 -2.01 -0.91
CA TRP A 239 -26.21 -1.62 -2.23
C TRP A 239 -25.18 -2.62 -2.77
N LEU A 240 -24.23 -3.08 -1.96
CA LEU A 240 -23.30 -4.13 -2.39
C LEU A 240 -24.03 -5.41 -2.82
N LEU A 241 -25.01 -5.86 -2.04
CA LEU A 241 -25.78 -7.08 -2.32
C LEU A 241 -26.61 -6.98 -3.60
N GLU A 242 -27.15 -5.80 -3.89
CA GLU A 242 -28.13 -5.59 -4.96
C GLU A 242 -27.51 -5.08 -6.28
N THR A 243 -26.33 -4.45 -6.21
CA THR A 243 -25.71 -3.83 -7.38
C THR A 243 -25.24 -4.86 -8.43
N GLU A 244 -25.45 -4.54 -9.70
CA GLU A 244 -24.91 -5.29 -10.84
C GLU A 244 -23.42 -5.00 -11.08
N VAL A 245 -22.83 -4.03 -10.38
CA VAL A 245 -21.40 -3.71 -10.49
C VAL A 245 -20.58 -4.91 -10.02
N SER A 246 -19.64 -5.39 -10.84
CA SER A 246 -18.80 -6.55 -10.49
C SER A 246 -18.04 -6.35 -9.18
N ASP A 247 -17.69 -7.45 -8.48
CA ASP A 247 -16.98 -7.39 -7.19
C ASP A 247 -15.69 -6.56 -7.20
N PHE A 248 -14.93 -6.69 -8.30
CA PHE A 248 -13.72 -5.92 -8.50
C PHE A 248 -13.97 -4.41 -8.41
N PHE A 249 -15.01 -3.92 -9.09
CA PHE A 249 -15.33 -2.49 -9.09
C PHE A 249 -16.11 -2.07 -7.85
N SER A 250 -17.07 -2.87 -7.36
CA SER A 250 -17.88 -2.48 -6.20
C SER A 250 -17.03 -2.43 -4.92
N GLY A 251 -16.04 -3.31 -4.75
CA GLY A 251 -15.06 -3.21 -3.67
C GLY A 251 -14.18 -1.97 -3.81
N ARG A 252 -13.72 -1.67 -5.03
CA ARG A 252 -12.89 -0.49 -5.33
C ARG A 252 -13.63 0.83 -5.17
N VAL A 253 -14.95 0.86 -5.35
CA VAL A 253 -15.78 2.01 -4.97
C VAL A 253 -15.60 2.31 -3.48
N PHE A 254 -15.75 1.31 -2.60
CA PHE A 254 -15.54 1.51 -1.15
C PHE A 254 -14.09 1.84 -0.79
N GLU A 255 -13.10 1.28 -1.50
CA GLU A 255 -11.69 1.64 -1.33
C GLU A 255 -11.45 3.15 -1.37
N TYR A 256 -12.23 3.90 -2.17
CA TYR A 256 -12.14 5.36 -2.30
C TYR A 256 -13.29 6.13 -1.63
N LEU A 257 -14.10 5.46 -0.81
CA LEU A 257 -15.19 6.09 -0.06
C LEU A 257 -15.02 6.00 1.47
N TRP A 258 -14.11 5.20 2.01
CA TRP A 258 -13.95 5.09 3.47
C TRP A 258 -13.74 6.44 4.17
N GLN A 259 -12.91 7.32 3.59
CA GLN A 259 -12.72 8.69 4.08
C GLN A 259 -14.00 9.55 3.95
N VAL A 260 -14.82 9.32 2.92
CA VAL A 260 -16.12 10.00 2.79
C VAL A 260 -17.07 9.54 3.89
N LEU A 261 -17.13 8.24 4.14
CA LEU A 261 -17.99 7.62 5.16
C LEU A 261 -17.64 8.11 6.56
N PHE A 262 -16.35 8.15 6.90
CA PHE A 262 -15.90 8.44 8.26
C PHE A 262 -15.51 9.89 8.50
N LEU A 263 -15.05 10.65 7.50
CA LEU A 263 -14.65 12.04 7.68
C LEU A 263 -15.61 13.04 7.03
N GLY A 264 -16.49 12.59 6.13
CA GLY A 264 -17.27 13.50 5.29
C GLY A 264 -16.42 14.30 4.30
N GLU A 265 -15.17 13.88 4.09
CA GLU A 265 -14.22 14.55 3.19
C GLU A 265 -14.04 13.74 1.91
N ASN A 266 -14.08 14.40 0.75
CA ASN A 266 -13.84 13.73 -0.53
C ASN A 266 -12.34 13.49 -0.80
N VAL A 267 -11.47 14.30 -0.20
CA VAL A 267 -10.01 14.25 -0.37
C VAL A 267 -9.34 14.14 1.00
N PHE A 268 -8.71 12.99 1.27
CA PHE A 268 -7.92 12.74 2.47
C PHE A 268 -6.50 12.26 2.09
N CYS A 269 -5.59 13.23 1.91
CA CYS A 269 -4.22 12.99 1.48
C CYS A 269 -3.23 13.63 2.46
N PRO A 270 -3.00 13.01 3.64
CA PRO A 270 -2.06 13.54 4.61
C PRO A 270 -0.63 13.54 4.04
N ASP A 271 0.21 14.46 4.53
CA ASP A 271 1.64 14.46 4.23
C ASP A 271 2.25 13.08 4.58
N PRO A 272 2.92 12.38 3.63
CA PRO A 272 3.49 11.07 3.87
C PRO A 272 4.48 11.03 5.04
N ALA A 273 5.33 12.04 5.21
CA ALA A 273 6.32 12.09 6.27
C ALA A 273 5.65 12.22 7.65
N VAL A 274 4.61 13.05 7.76
CA VAL A 274 3.77 13.12 8.97
C VAL A 274 3.06 11.80 9.21
N CYS A 275 2.52 11.20 8.15
CA CYS A 275 1.78 9.94 8.26
C CYS A 275 2.66 8.80 8.77
N PHE A 276 3.88 8.63 8.23
CA PHE A 276 4.82 7.61 8.68
C PHE A 276 5.35 7.89 10.10
N CYS A 277 5.64 9.15 10.43
CA CYS A 277 6.20 9.50 11.73
C CYS A 277 5.19 9.39 12.87
N ASP A 278 4.07 10.11 12.77
CA ASP A 278 3.04 10.11 13.81
C ASP A 278 2.29 8.77 13.86
N GLY A 279 2.04 8.15 12.70
CA GLY A 279 1.28 6.90 12.59
C GLY A 279 2.04 5.64 12.92
N PHE A 280 3.33 5.58 12.61
CA PHE A 280 4.12 4.34 12.68
C PHE A 280 5.48 4.51 13.36
N GLY A 281 5.82 5.70 13.87
CA GLY A 281 7.14 5.92 14.47
C GLY A 281 8.29 5.84 13.46
N VAL A 282 8.05 6.15 12.19
CA VAL A 282 9.10 6.25 11.16
C VAL A 282 9.30 7.72 10.80
N CYS A 283 10.28 8.36 11.43
CA CYS A 283 10.45 9.81 11.41
C CYS A 283 11.72 10.25 10.66
N PHE A 284 11.56 10.66 9.40
CA PHE A 284 12.65 11.15 8.55
C PHE A 284 13.21 12.50 9.02
N GLU A 285 14.45 12.80 8.62
CA GLU A 285 15.10 14.10 8.85
C GLU A 285 14.62 15.13 7.81
N GLY A 286 13.31 15.41 7.84
CA GLY A 286 12.64 16.25 6.85
C GLY A 286 12.24 15.50 5.57
N PRO A 287 11.48 16.17 4.68
CA PRO A 287 10.92 15.57 3.47
C PRO A 287 11.99 15.12 2.47
N GLU A 288 13.14 15.81 2.41
CA GLU A 288 14.23 15.47 1.48
C GLU A 288 14.80 14.05 1.71
N LYS A 289 14.83 13.57 2.96
CA LYS A 289 15.28 12.20 3.25
C LYS A 289 14.29 11.13 2.79
N LEU A 290 13.00 11.43 2.85
CA LEU A 290 11.97 10.55 2.29
C LEU A 290 12.07 10.52 0.76
N GLU A 291 12.25 11.68 0.12
CA GLU A 291 12.46 11.77 -1.33
C GLU A 291 13.75 11.06 -1.78
N GLU A 292 14.85 11.22 -1.05
CA GLU A 292 16.11 10.50 -1.31
C GLU A 292 15.89 8.98 -1.26
N TRP A 293 15.13 8.49 -0.28
CA TRP A 293 14.81 7.07 -0.17
C TRP A 293 13.99 6.56 -1.38
N HIS A 294 13.03 7.35 -1.85
CA HIS A 294 12.24 7.02 -3.05
C HIS A 294 13.12 6.98 -4.29
N ARG A 295 13.95 8.01 -4.51
CA ARG A 295 14.89 8.08 -5.63
C ARG A 295 15.84 6.88 -5.67
N LEU A 296 16.40 6.48 -4.52
CA LEU A 296 17.23 5.28 -4.42
C LEU A 296 16.44 4.00 -4.75
N GLY A 297 15.17 3.95 -4.38
CA GLY A 297 14.27 2.83 -4.71
C GLY A 297 14.04 2.70 -6.20
N ASP A 298 13.80 3.81 -6.89
CA ASP A 298 13.61 3.84 -8.35
C ASP A 298 14.90 3.41 -9.08
N GLN A 299 16.05 3.84 -8.59
CA GLN A 299 17.35 3.42 -9.12
C GLN A 299 17.60 1.92 -8.92
N GLN A 300 17.29 1.40 -7.73
CA GLN A 300 17.41 -0.03 -7.43
C GLN A 300 16.48 -0.87 -8.31
N TRP A 301 15.23 -0.43 -8.50
CA TRP A 301 14.28 -1.10 -9.38
C TRP A 301 14.76 -1.08 -10.84
N THR A 302 15.26 0.06 -11.31
CA THR A 302 15.80 0.20 -12.68
C THR A 302 16.98 -0.74 -12.90
N ALA A 303 17.89 -0.86 -11.93
CA ALA A 303 18.99 -1.82 -11.99
C ALA A 303 18.48 -3.26 -12.08
N GLY A 304 17.50 -3.63 -11.25
CA GLY A 304 16.85 -4.94 -11.29
C GLY A 304 16.18 -5.25 -12.64
N ALA A 305 15.43 -4.31 -13.20
CA ALA A 305 14.79 -4.49 -14.51
C ALA A 305 15.82 -4.69 -15.64
N ARG A 306 16.95 -3.97 -15.59
CA ARG A 306 18.07 -4.16 -16.53
C ARG A 306 18.73 -5.53 -16.35
N MET A 307 18.89 -5.99 -15.11
CA MET A 307 19.42 -7.32 -14.82
C MET A 307 18.52 -8.43 -15.38
N ASP A 308 17.20 -8.29 -15.25
CA ASP A 308 16.25 -9.25 -15.83
C ASP A 308 16.29 -9.23 -17.37
N MET A 309 16.46 -8.06 -17.98
CA MET A 309 16.72 -7.96 -19.41
C MET A 309 18.01 -8.68 -19.82
N LEU A 310 19.10 -8.54 -19.05
CA LEU A 310 20.36 -9.24 -19.32
C LEU A 310 20.21 -10.76 -19.19
N LYS A 311 19.43 -11.26 -18.21
CA LYS A 311 19.12 -12.69 -18.09
C LYS A 311 18.39 -13.21 -19.33
N SER A 312 17.36 -12.50 -19.78
CA SER A 312 16.61 -12.85 -21.00
C SER A 312 17.52 -12.83 -22.24
N LEU A 313 18.33 -11.78 -22.39
CA LEU A 313 19.29 -11.65 -23.48
C LEU A 313 20.31 -12.79 -23.50
N LYS A 314 20.79 -13.22 -22.32
CA LYS A 314 21.71 -14.35 -22.19
C LYS A 314 21.04 -15.66 -22.62
N ALA A 315 19.80 -15.88 -22.19
CA ALA A 315 19.02 -17.07 -22.54
C ALA A 315 18.75 -17.15 -24.06
N ASP A 316 18.37 -16.03 -24.68
CA ASP A 316 18.11 -15.94 -26.13
C ASP A 316 19.38 -16.17 -26.99
N HIS A 317 20.56 -16.03 -26.38
CA HIS A 317 21.85 -16.12 -27.05
C HIS A 317 22.79 -17.16 -26.42
N GLU A 318 22.25 -18.25 -25.86
CA GLU A 318 23.03 -19.29 -25.17
C GLU A 318 24.19 -19.89 -26.00
N ASN A 319 24.05 -19.89 -27.34
CA ASN A 319 25.06 -20.42 -28.28
C ASN A 319 26.04 -19.34 -28.79
N ALA A 320 26.00 -18.12 -28.25
CA ALA A 320 26.89 -17.04 -28.63
C ALA A 320 28.34 -17.30 -28.17
N PRO A 321 29.34 -16.62 -28.77
CA PRO A 321 30.73 -16.75 -28.34
C PRO A 321 30.92 -16.44 -26.85
N GLY A 322 31.80 -17.17 -26.18
CA GLY A 322 32.06 -17.00 -24.74
C GLY A 322 32.45 -15.57 -24.34
N GLU A 323 33.12 -14.82 -25.20
CA GLU A 323 33.42 -13.40 -24.97
C GLU A 323 32.15 -12.53 -24.87
N TYR A 324 31.14 -12.82 -25.69
CA TYR A 324 29.85 -12.11 -25.65
C TYR A 324 29.09 -12.44 -24.37
N LEU A 325 29.00 -13.74 -24.04
CA LEU A 325 28.34 -14.19 -22.82
C LEU A 325 29.04 -13.65 -21.56
N GLY A 326 30.37 -13.62 -21.56
CA GLY A 326 31.17 -13.05 -20.47
C GLY A 326 30.95 -11.54 -20.27
N ARG A 327 30.70 -10.78 -21.35
CA ARG A 327 30.31 -9.36 -21.21
C ARG A 327 28.93 -9.18 -20.58
N ILE A 328 27.96 -10.05 -20.91
CA ILE A 328 26.64 -10.00 -20.28
C ILE A 328 26.76 -10.28 -18.79
N ASP A 329 27.57 -11.28 -18.41
CA ASP A 329 27.83 -11.61 -17.01
C ASP A 329 28.48 -10.46 -16.26
N GLN A 330 29.48 -9.81 -16.87
CA GLN A 330 30.10 -8.62 -16.30
C GLN A 330 29.10 -7.48 -16.05
N TRP A 331 28.26 -7.14 -17.03
CA TRP A 331 27.25 -6.09 -16.85
C TRP A 331 26.21 -6.45 -15.79
N TYR A 332 25.86 -7.73 -15.69
CA TYR A 332 24.96 -8.22 -14.65
C TYR A 332 25.57 -8.02 -13.26
N GLU A 333 26.84 -8.39 -13.07
CA GLU A 333 27.57 -8.20 -11.81
C GLU A 333 27.70 -6.72 -11.44
N GLU A 334 28.02 -5.85 -12.41
CA GLU A 334 28.10 -4.40 -12.20
C GLU A 334 26.75 -3.81 -11.73
N LEU A 335 25.64 -4.20 -12.37
CA LEU A 335 24.29 -3.78 -11.97
C LEU A 335 23.87 -4.35 -10.62
N GLN A 336 24.26 -5.59 -10.29
CA GLN A 336 24.00 -6.19 -8.98
C GLN A 336 24.70 -5.39 -7.87
N VAL A 337 25.98 -5.04 -8.05
CA VAL A 337 26.74 -4.22 -7.09
C VAL A 337 26.09 -2.85 -6.89
N GLU A 338 25.62 -2.23 -7.98
CA GLU A 338 24.92 -0.94 -7.93
C GLU A 338 23.56 -1.06 -7.20
N SER A 339 22.77 -2.08 -7.52
CA SER A 339 21.49 -2.38 -6.87
C SER A 339 21.67 -2.61 -5.36
N ASP A 340 22.68 -3.38 -4.96
CA ASP A 340 23.01 -3.65 -3.56
C ASP A 340 23.44 -2.38 -2.82
N ARG A 341 24.21 -1.50 -3.49
CA ARG A 341 24.60 -0.20 -2.93
C ARG A 341 23.39 0.67 -2.65
N TYR A 342 22.45 0.77 -3.60
CA TYR A 342 21.21 1.52 -3.39
C TYR A 342 20.37 0.93 -2.26
N GLY A 343 20.25 -0.41 -2.21
CA GLY A 343 19.56 -1.11 -1.13
C GLY A 343 20.14 -0.79 0.25
N LYS A 344 21.48 -0.81 0.40
CA LYS A 344 22.16 -0.46 1.66
C LYS A 344 21.92 1.00 2.07
N GLN A 345 21.93 1.92 1.11
CA GLN A 345 21.65 3.34 1.39
C GLN A 345 20.21 3.54 1.86
N ARG A 346 19.24 2.87 1.23
CA ARG A 346 17.83 2.92 1.65
C ARG A 346 17.62 2.33 3.04
N GLU A 347 18.27 1.21 3.34
CA GLU A 347 18.19 0.60 4.66
C GLU A 347 18.75 1.54 5.72
N ASN A 348 19.90 2.19 5.47
CA ASN A 348 20.47 3.16 6.39
C ASN A 348 19.50 4.32 6.71
N ILE A 349 18.85 4.90 5.69
CA ILE A 349 17.82 5.93 5.88
C ILE A 349 16.65 5.39 6.72
N THR A 350 16.22 4.16 6.44
CA THR A 350 15.09 3.51 7.15
C THR A 350 15.42 3.27 8.63
N VAL A 351 16.61 2.77 8.94
CA VAL A 351 17.08 2.53 10.31
C VAL A 351 17.14 3.84 11.11
N ILE A 352 17.70 4.89 10.52
CA ILE A 352 17.76 6.21 11.16
C ILE A 352 16.34 6.74 11.43
N ALA A 353 15.43 6.63 10.44
CA ALA A 353 14.05 7.10 10.60
C ALA A 353 13.29 6.35 11.71
N ARG A 354 13.44 5.02 11.79
CA ARG A 354 12.86 4.19 12.87
C ARG A 354 13.44 4.58 14.23
N GLN A 355 14.76 4.75 14.33
CA GLN A 355 15.41 5.15 15.59
C GLN A 355 14.93 6.51 16.07
N ARG A 356 14.81 7.49 15.16
CA ARG A 356 14.28 8.82 15.48
C ARG A 356 12.84 8.77 15.98
N GLY A 357 12.01 7.93 15.38
CA GLY A 357 10.61 7.78 15.80
C GLY A 357 10.41 7.02 17.10
N GLN A 358 11.48 6.54 17.76
CA GLN A 358 11.37 6.07 19.14
C GLN A 358 11.18 7.23 20.14
N ASP A 359 11.53 8.48 19.78
CA ASP A 359 11.33 9.65 20.63
C ASP A 359 9.88 10.19 20.50
N PRO A 360 9.05 10.13 21.56
CA PRO A 360 7.70 10.66 21.53
C PRO A 360 7.62 12.16 21.21
N LYS A 361 8.65 12.95 21.54
CA LYS A 361 8.68 14.38 21.21
C LYS A 361 8.79 14.61 19.71
N VAL A 362 9.65 13.86 19.03
CA VAL A 362 9.80 13.92 17.57
C VAL A 362 8.47 13.59 16.89
N ARG A 363 7.77 12.57 17.38
CA ARG A 363 6.43 12.19 16.88
C ARG A 363 5.40 13.30 17.11
N ALA A 364 5.37 13.89 18.30
CA ALA A 364 4.45 14.98 18.63
C ALA A 364 4.70 16.26 17.83
N GLU A 365 5.97 16.59 17.56
CA GLU A 365 6.36 17.70 16.68
C GLU A 365 5.88 17.48 15.25
N ALA A 366 6.05 16.27 14.71
CA ALA A 366 5.53 15.91 13.39
C ALA A 366 4.00 15.93 13.33
N ALA A 367 3.31 15.50 14.39
CA ALA A 367 1.85 15.62 14.48
C ALA A 367 1.38 17.08 14.45
N SER A 368 2.15 17.99 15.06
CA SER A 368 1.83 19.41 15.16
C SER A 368 2.05 20.17 13.86
N SER A 369 3.00 19.75 13.03
CA SER A 369 3.26 20.37 11.71
C SER A 369 2.06 20.23 10.75
N ARG A 370 1.19 19.23 10.97
CA ARG A 370 -0.09 19.05 10.27
C ARG A 370 -1.01 20.26 10.36
N ASN A 371 -1.05 20.94 11.51
CA ASN A 371 -1.97 22.05 11.75
C ASN A 371 -1.65 23.31 10.93
N ASN A 372 -0.45 23.39 10.36
CA ASN A 372 -0.06 24.49 9.47
C ASN A 372 -0.44 24.23 8.00
N ALA A 373 -0.90 23.02 7.66
CA ALA A 373 -1.15 22.60 6.26
C ALA A 373 -2.63 22.30 5.93
N SER A 374 -3.56 22.34 6.89
CA SER A 374 -5.00 22.13 6.64
C SER A 374 -5.88 23.01 7.51
N PRO A 375 -6.34 24.17 7.01
CA PRO A 375 -7.11 25.14 7.79
C PRO A 375 -8.60 24.79 7.98
N ASN A 376 -9.08 23.64 7.50
CA ASN A 376 -10.53 23.35 7.40
C ASN A 376 -10.99 22.14 8.23
N ARG A 377 -10.67 22.10 9.52
CA ARG A 377 -11.50 21.34 10.47
C ARG A 377 -12.41 22.31 11.22
N ARG A 378 -13.65 22.46 10.74
CA ARG A 378 -14.73 23.08 11.55
C ARG A 378 -15.25 22.01 12.52
N TRP A 379 -15.19 22.35 13.80
CA TRP A 379 -15.74 21.62 14.93
C TRP A 379 -17.26 21.47 14.83
#